data_AF-A0A445ABG9-F1
#
_entry.id   AF-A0A445ABG9-F1
#
_cell.length_a   1.000
_cell.length_b   1.000
_cell.length_c   1.000
_cell.angle_alpha   90.00
_cell.angle_beta   90.00
_cell.angle_gamma   90.00
#
_symmetry.space_group_name_H-M   'P 1'
#
loop_
_entity.id
_entity.type
_entity.pdbx_description
1 polymer ?
#
loop_
_entity_poly.entity_id
_entity_poly.type
_entity_poly.pdbx_seq_one_letter_code
_entity_poly.pdbx_strand_id
1 'polypeptide(L)'
;MTSMNVPEPVMSLAVQPVSKDSGGQKEDPTFRVGLDPESGQTIISGMGELHLDIYVERSRREYKVDATVGKPHVNFRETVTQRADFDYLHKKQSGGQGQYGRVIGYIEPLRAGSPTKFEFENLLVGQAIPSGFIPAIEKDGAADAVDSSELAFKLASIYAFRQCYTASRPFILEPVMLVELKVPTEFQGAVAGDINKWGSYFILSLFLFSNGLFMILVYL
;
A
#
# COMPACT_ATOMS: atom_id res chain seq x y z
N MET A 1 23.98 1.81 34.21
CA MET A 1 23.52 2.46 32.97
C MET A 1 22.01 2.36 32.97
N THR A 2 21.31 3.43 33.34
CA THR A 2 19.84 3.48 33.35
C THR A 2 19.35 3.42 31.91
N SER A 3 18.69 2.31 31.55
CA SER A 3 17.98 2.18 30.29
C SER A 3 16.91 3.26 30.21
N MET A 4 17.12 4.24 29.33
CA MET A 4 16.14 5.28 29.07
C MET A 4 15.04 4.64 28.23
N ASN A 5 13.85 4.44 28.83
CA ASN A 5 12.71 3.88 28.11
C ASN A 5 12.10 5.00 27.25
N VAL A 6 12.38 4.96 25.95
CA VAL A 6 11.87 5.94 24.99
C VAL A 6 10.50 5.45 24.50
N PRO A 7 9.43 6.24 24.69
CA PRO A 7 8.10 5.86 24.22
C PRO A 7 8.05 5.82 22.69
N GLU A 8 7.09 5.08 22.16
CA GLU A 8 6.84 5.08 20.72
C GLU A 8 6.23 6.42 20.27
N PRO A 9 6.61 6.91 19.08
CA PRO A 9 6.05 8.15 18.53
C PRO A 9 4.55 7.99 18.27
N VAL A 10 3.80 9.06 18.50
CA VAL A 10 2.33 9.08 18.46
C VAL A 10 1.83 9.74 17.17
N MET A 11 2.64 10.58 16.53
CA MET A 11 2.27 11.31 15.31
C MET A 11 3.39 11.27 14.28
N SER A 12 2.98 11.16 13.02
CA SER A 12 3.88 11.14 11.86
C SER A 12 3.44 12.18 10.84
N LEU A 13 4.41 12.90 10.27
CA LEU A 13 4.22 13.88 9.21
C LEU A 13 5.14 13.56 8.04
N ALA A 14 4.64 13.76 6.82
CA ALA A 14 5.49 13.71 5.64
C ALA A 14 6.20 15.05 5.47
N VAL A 15 7.51 14.98 5.22
CA VAL A 15 8.35 16.14 4.97
C VAL A 15 9.02 15.99 3.63
N GLN A 16 8.91 17.02 2.81
CA GLN A 16 9.62 17.10 1.55
C GLN A 16 10.59 18.29 1.60
N PRO A 17 11.91 18.04 1.63
CA PRO A 17 12.87 19.13 1.59
C PRO A 17 12.90 19.75 0.19
N VAL A 18 12.94 21.07 0.12
CA VAL A 18 13.04 21.83 -1.15
C VAL A 18 14.46 21.73 -1.74
N SER A 19 15.47 21.45 -0.89
CA SER A 19 16.86 21.24 -1.28
C SER A 19 17.32 19.80 -1.00
N LYS A 20 18.22 19.27 -1.85
CA LYS A 20 18.74 17.88 -1.76
C LYS A 20 19.73 17.63 -0.61
N ASP A 21 19.89 18.57 0.32
CA ASP A 21 20.79 18.37 1.46
C ASP A 21 20.12 17.51 2.53
N SER A 22 20.28 16.21 2.37
CA SER A 22 19.84 15.18 3.30
C SER A 22 20.91 14.95 4.37
N GLY A 23 21.00 15.88 5.33
CA GLY A 23 22.01 15.82 6.39
C GLY A 23 21.48 16.32 7.72
N GLY A 24 20.77 15.45 8.46
CA GLY A 24 20.33 15.78 9.82
C GLY A 24 19.75 14.56 10.52
N GLN A 25 20.61 13.72 11.09
CA GLN A 25 20.19 12.65 12.00
C GLN A 25 21.07 12.67 13.25
N LYS A 26 20.41 12.52 14.41
CA LYS A 26 20.96 12.23 15.77
C LYS A 26 21.10 13.41 16.72
N GLU A 27 19.99 14.06 17.06
CA GLU A 27 19.94 14.91 18.28
C GLU A 27 18.96 14.40 19.34
N ASP A 28 17.80 13.84 18.96
CA ASP A 28 16.78 13.42 19.92
C ASP A 28 16.37 11.94 19.73
N PRO A 29 16.43 11.10 20.78
CA PRO A 29 16.00 9.70 20.72
C PRO A 29 14.49 9.51 20.49
N THR A 30 13.66 10.52 20.74
CA THR A 30 12.20 10.52 20.52
C THR A 30 11.80 10.91 19.09
N PHE A 31 12.73 11.47 18.30
CA PHE A 31 12.50 11.86 16.91
C PHE A 31 13.02 10.79 15.96
N ARG A 32 12.13 10.22 15.13
CA ARG A 32 12.49 9.20 14.14
C ARG A 32 12.24 9.70 12.73
N VAL A 33 13.20 9.47 11.85
CA VAL A 33 13.08 9.74 10.41
C VAL A 33 13.08 8.41 9.68
N GLY A 34 12.00 8.12 8.97
CA GLY A 34 11.87 6.94 8.11
C GLY A 34 11.63 7.36 6.67
N LEU A 35 12.00 6.50 5.73
CA LEU A 35 11.59 6.63 4.34
C LEU A 35 10.55 5.54 4.07
N ASP A 36 9.37 5.93 3.60
CA ASP A 36 8.34 4.97 3.23
C ASP A 36 8.69 4.35 1.87
N PRO A 37 8.86 3.01 1.77
CA PRO A 37 9.31 2.36 0.54
C PRO A 37 8.27 2.39 -0.59
N GLU A 38 6.99 2.61 -0.26
CA GLU A 38 5.90 2.62 -1.25
C GLU A 38 5.68 4.03 -1.82
N SER A 39 5.63 5.08 -0.98
CA SER A 39 5.46 6.46 -1.44
C SER A 39 6.78 7.18 -1.79
N GLY A 40 7.91 6.65 -1.32
CA GLY A 40 9.23 7.31 -1.44
C GLY A 40 9.34 8.60 -0.61
N GLN A 41 8.39 8.87 0.28
CA GLN A 41 8.36 10.08 1.10
C GLN A 41 9.19 9.90 2.37
N THR A 42 9.83 11.00 2.79
CA THR A 42 10.48 11.07 4.10
C THR A 42 9.43 11.39 5.15
N ILE A 43 9.25 10.49 6.10
CA ILE A 43 8.30 10.61 7.21
C ILE A 43 9.08 10.92 8.49
N ILE A 44 8.72 12.01 9.14
CA ILE A 44 9.20 12.34 10.49
C ILE A 44 8.14 11.89 11.50
N SER A 45 8.57 11.27 12.59
CA SER A 45 7.69 10.77 13.64
C SER A 45 8.15 11.27 15.01
N GLY A 46 7.19 11.69 15.84
CA GLY A 46 7.43 12.32 17.13
C GLY A 46 6.28 12.11 18.10
N MET A 47 6.39 12.69 19.29
CA MET A 47 5.42 12.48 20.37
C MET A 47 4.14 13.33 20.22
N GLY A 48 4.15 14.35 19.36
CA GLY A 48 2.98 15.19 19.10
C GLY A 48 3.23 16.26 18.04
N GLU A 49 2.17 16.98 17.68
CA GLU A 49 2.18 18.03 16.64
C GLU A 49 3.20 19.14 16.96
N LEU A 50 3.11 19.72 18.17
CA LEU A 50 4.02 20.78 18.61
C LEU A 50 5.49 20.35 18.57
N HIS A 51 5.76 19.09 18.91
CA HIS A 51 7.11 18.54 18.87
C HIS A 51 7.65 18.60 17.44
N LEU A 52 6.90 18.09 16.47
CA LEU A 52 7.28 18.08 15.06
C LEU A 52 7.40 19.50 14.48
N ASP A 53 6.49 20.41 14.82
CA ASP A 53 6.51 21.80 14.34
C ASP A 53 7.78 22.54 14.78
N ILE A 54 8.19 22.35 16.04
CA ILE A 54 9.44 22.93 16.55
C ILE A 54 10.64 22.39 15.76
N TYR A 55 10.68 21.09 15.45
CA TYR A 55 11.77 20.52 14.65
C TYR A 55 11.82 21.09 13.24
N VAL A 56 10.67 21.25 12.59
CA VAL A 56 10.57 21.85 11.26
C VAL A 56 11.05 23.31 11.27
N GLU A 57 10.63 24.10 12.27
CA GLU A 57 11.11 25.47 12.42
C GLU A 57 12.62 25.56 12.70
N ARG A 58 13.15 24.64 13.53
CA ARG A 58 14.60 24.56 13.81
C ARG A 58 15.37 24.18 12.55
N SER A 59 14.92 23.20 11.78
CA SER A 59 15.51 22.84 10.48
C SER A 59 15.58 24.04 9.53
N ARG A 60 14.54 24.87 9.51
CA ARG A 60 14.49 26.07 8.68
C ARG A 60 15.44 27.17 9.17
N ARG A 61 15.49 27.43 10.48
CA ARG A 61 16.28 28.54 11.05
C ARG A 61 17.77 28.21 11.17
N GLU A 62 18.08 27.00 11.62
CA GLU A 62 19.44 26.58 11.98
C GLU A 62 20.17 25.98 10.78
N TYR A 63 19.50 25.11 10.02
CA TYR A 63 20.08 24.41 8.87
C TYR A 63 19.74 25.06 7.52
N LYS A 64 18.92 26.12 7.51
CA LYS A 64 18.47 26.83 6.29
C LYS A 64 17.87 25.90 5.23
N VAL A 65 17.27 24.79 5.67
CA VAL A 65 16.55 23.86 4.81
C VAL A 65 15.07 24.25 4.84
N ASP A 66 14.57 24.78 3.73
CA ASP A 66 13.13 24.94 3.56
C ASP A 66 12.52 23.55 3.31
N ALA A 67 11.59 23.15 4.17
CA ALA A 67 10.90 21.87 4.09
C ALA A 67 9.39 22.08 4.12
N THR A 68 8.68 21.44 3.18
CA THR A 68 7.22 21.46 3.13
C THR A 68 6.70 20.29 3.95
N VAL A 69 5.81 20.60 4.90
CA VAL A 69 5.12 19.60 5.73
C VAL A 69 3.76 19.26 5.14
N GLY A 70 3.38 17.99 5.20
CA GLY A 70 2.09 17.51 4.76
C GLY A 70 1.66 16.25 5.52
N LYS A 71 0.41 15.84 5.31
CA LYS A 71 -0.07 14.54 5.82
C LYS A 71 0.61 13.42 5.01
N PRO A 72 1.04 12.33 5.67
CA PRO A 72 1.58 11.18 4.96
C PRO A 72 0.53 10.61 4.01
N HIS A 73 0.99 10.16 2.83
CA HIS A 73 0.11 9.48 1.89
C HIS A 73 -0.26 8.10 2.43
N VAL A 74 -1.54 7.75 2.27
CA VAL A 74 -2.06 6.44 2.62
C VAL A 74 -1.99 5.55 1.38
N ASN A 75 -1.35 4.40 1.50
CA ASN A 75 -1.20 3.48 0.38
C ASN A 75 -2.44 2.60 0.26
N PHE A 76 -3.30 2.96 -0.67
CA PHE A 76 -4.46 2.15 -1.03
C PHE A 76 -4.03 0.89 -1.78
N ARG A 77 -4.78 -0.19 -1.60
CA ARG A 77 -4.65 -1.42 -2.37
C ARG A 77 -5.90 -1.64 -3.19
N GLU A 78 -5.81 -2.43 -4.25
CA GLU A 78 -6.97 -2.80 -5.04
C GLU A 78 -7.15 -4.31 -5.01
N THR A 79 -8.40 -4.76 -4.98
CA THR A 79 -8.75 -6.17 -5.12
C THR A 79 -9.91 -6.33 -6.09
N VAL A 80 -9.94 -7.48 -6.78
CA VAL A 80 -11.08 -7.86 -7.60
C VAL A 80 -12.19 -8.41 -6.70
N THR A 81 -13.46 -8.19 -7.03
CA THR A 81 -14.57 -8.64 -6.16
C THR A 81 -15.23 -9.91 -6.65
N GLN A 82 -15.23 -10.14 -7.96
CA GLN A 82 -15.88 -11.27 -8.59
C GLN A 82 -14.96 -11.97 -9.59
N ARG A 83 -15.21 -13.26 -9.81
CA ARG A 83 -14.56 -14.01 -10.88
C ARG A 83 -14.99 -13.45 -12.23
N ALA A 84 -14.02 -13.24 -13.12
CA ALA A 84 -14.26 -12.82 -14.48
C ALA A 84 -13.41 -13.67 -15.44
N ASP A 85 -14.06 -14.23 -16.46
CA ASP A 85 -13.40 -14.98 -17.51
C ASP A 85 -13.07 -14.03 -18.67
N PHE A 86 -11.97 -14.29 -19.38
CA PHE A 86 -11.55 -13.50 -20.54
C PHE A 86 -11.03 -14.37 -21.67
N ASP A 87 -11.32 -13.95 -22.90
CA ASP A 87 -10.82 -14.53 -24.14
C ASP A 87 -10.45 -13.37 -25.06
N TYR A 88 -9.15 -13.13 -25.22
CA TYR A 88 -8.64 -12.04 -26.03
C TYR A 88 -7.76 -12.55 -27.16
N LEU A 89 -8.08 -12.12 -28.38
CA LEU A 89 -7.32 -12.40 -29.59
C LEU A 89 -6.64 -11.12 -30.09
N HIS A 90 -5.32 -11.07 -29.98
CA HIS A 90 -4.51 -10.04 -30.61
C HIS A 90 -4.11 -10.48 -32.01
N LYS A 91 -4.60 -9.76 -33.03
CA LYS A 91 -4.19 -9.94 -34.43
C LYS A 91 -3.85 -8.58 -35.04
N LYS A 92 -2.56 -8.36 -35.34
CA LYS A 92 -2.10 -7.16 -36.03
C LYS A 92 -1.21 -7.55 -37.20
N GLN A 93 -1.63 -7.18 -38.41
CA GLN A 93 -0.91 -7.47 -39.64
C GLN A 93 -0.64 -6.16 -40.38
N SER A 94 0.60 -5.68 -40.32
CA SER A 94 1.06 -4.51 -41.07
C SER A 94 2.14 -4.97 -42.04
N GLY A 95 1.74 -5.34 -43.27
CA GLY A 95 2.63 -5.50 -44.42
C GLY A 95 3.72 -6.59 -44.38
N GLY A 96 3.81 -7.41 -43.32
CA GLY A 96 4.83 -8.47 -43.15
C GLY A 96 4.37 -9.62 -42.24
N GLN A 97 5.29 -10.32 -41.57
CA GLN A 97 4.95 -11.36 -40.58
C GLN A 97 4.02 -10.76 -39.50
N GLY A 98 2.79 -11.26 -39.44
CA GLY A 98 1.75 -10.73 -38.56
C GLY A 98 1.96 -11.15 -37.10
N GLN A 99 1.56 -10.28 -36.19
CA GLN A 99 1.47 -10.58 -34.77
C GLN A 99 0.16 -11.33 -34.50
N TYR A 100 0.26 -12.51 -33.89
CA TYR A 100 -0.88 -13.32 -33.50
C TYR A 100 -0.66 -13.87 -32.09
N GLY A 101 -1.60 -13.61 -31.19
CA GLY A 101 -1.63 -14.19 -29.86
C GLY A 101 -3.06 -14.27 -29.36
N ARG A 102 -3.47 -15.43 -28.84
CA ARG A 102 -4.75 -15.60 -28.15
C ARG A 102 -4.48 -16.02 -26.71
N VAL A 103 -5.11 -15.35 -25.77
CA VAL A 103 -5.00 -15.67 -24.35
C VAL A 103 -6.40 -15.87 -23.80
N ILE A 104 -6.59 -16.99 -23.10
CA ILE A 104 -7.83 -17.36 -22.45
C ILE A 104 -7.49 -17.64 -20.99
N GLY A 105 -8.32 -17.16 -20.08
CA GLY A 105 -8.11 -17.37 -18.66
C GLY A 105 -9.26 -16.79 -17.84
N TYR A 106 -9.07 -16.82 -16.53
CA TYR A 106 -9.97 -16.16 -15.60
C TYR A 106 -9.15 -15.49 -14.50
N ILE A 107 -9.72 -14.43 -13.92
CA ILE A 107 -9.22 -13.81 -12.70
C ILE A 107 -10.27 -14.06 -11.64
N GLU A 108 -9.84 -14.50 -10.47
CA GLU A 108 -10.73 -14.67 -9.31
C GLU A 108 -10.11 -14.04 -8.06
N PRO A 109 -10.94 -13.53 -7.13
CA PRO A 109 -10.45 -13.01 -5.87
C PRO A 109 -9.82 -14.11 -5.04
N LEU A 110 -8.65 -13.83 -4.49
CA LEU A 110 -8.06 -14.68 -3.46
C LEU A 110 -8.90 -14.62 -2.18
N ARG A 111 -8.96 -15.75 -1.48
CA ARG A 111 -9.67 -15.82 -0.20
C ARG A 111 -8.98 -14.90 0.82
N ALA A 112 -9.78 -14.10 1.52
CA ALA A 112 -9.30 -13.22 2.58
C ALA A 112 -8.50 -14.03 3.62
N GLY A 113 -7.18 -13.80 3.67
CA GLY A 113 -6.25 -14.51 4.56
C GLY A 113 -5.17 -15.35 3.87
N SER A 114 -5.08 -15.36 2.53
CA SER A 114 -3.92 -15.95 1.85
C SER A 114 -2.62 -15.19 2.21
N PRO A 115 -1.50 -15.89 2.47
CA PRO A 115 -0.21 -15.25 2.73
C PRO A 115 0.39 -14.59 1.47
N THR A 116 -0.14 -14.96 0.31
CA THR A 116 0.25 -14.53 -1.04
C THR A 116 -0.65 -13.40 -1.52
N LYS A 117 -0.02 -12.33 -2.05
CA LYS A 117 -0.72 -11.17 -2.62
C LYS A 117 -1.25 -11.44 -4.05
N PHE A 118 -0.64 -12.39 -4.74
CA PHE A 118 -0.97 -12.78 -6.11
C PHE A 118 -0.59 -14.25 -6.29
N GLU A 119 -1.49 -15.05 -6.87
CA GLU A 119 -1.22 -16.43 -7.25
C GLU A 119 -1.54 -16.60 -8.72
N PHE A 120 -0.60 -17.17 -9.47
CA PHE A 120 -0.76 -17.48 -10.88
C PHE A 120 -0.78 -19.00 -11.05
N GLU A 121 -1.93 -19.53 -11.45
CA GLU A 121 -2.07 -20.94 -11.79
C GLU A 121 -2.01 -21.13 -13.31
N ASN A 122 -1.06 -21.95 -13.76
CA ASN A 122 -0.94 -22.32 -15.16
C ASN A 122 -1.72 -23.62 -15.43
N LEU A 123 -2.87 -23.49 -16.10
CA LEU A 123 -3.72 -24.62 -16.51
C LEU A 123 -3.46 -25.10 -17.96
N LEU A 124 -2.33 -24.73 -18.57
CA LEU A 124 -2.01 -25.13 -19.94
C LEU A 124 -1.83 -26.66 -20.03
N VAL A 125 -2.64 -27.29 -20.88
CA VAL A 125 -2.53 -28.72 -21.20
C VAL A 125 -1.77 -28.88 -22.52
N GLY A 126 -0.56 -29.45 -22.46
CA GLY A 126 0.27 -29.77 -23.64
C GLY A 126 1.33 -28.72 -24.00
N GLN A 127 1.77 -28.70 -25.26
CA GLN A 127 2.75 -27.73 -25.80
C GLN A 127 2.09 -26.60 -26.62
N ALA A 128 0.92 -26.12 -26.20
CA ALA A 128 0.19 -25.06 -26.93
C ALA A 128 0.92 -23.70 -26.90
N ILE A 129 1.75 -23.46 -25.88
CA ILE A 129 2.57 -22.25 -25.72
C ILE A 129 3.97 -22.70 -25.29
N PRO A 130 5.06 -22.24 -25.94
CA PRO A 130 6.41 -22.57 -25.51
C PRO A 130 6.69 -22.08 -24.07
N SER A 131 7.42 -22.89 -23.29
CA SER A 131 7.59 -22.68 -21.85
C SER A 131 8.31 -21.39 -21.45
N GLY A 132 8.96 -20.70 -22.40
CA GLY A 132 9.58 -19.38 -22.19
C GLY A 132 8.57 -18.23 -22.07
N PHE A 133 7.33 -18.40 -22.53
CA PHE A 133 6.32 -17.33 -22.53
C PHE A 133 5.53 -17.23 -21.22
N ILE A 134 5.53 -18.27 -20.39
CA ILE A 134 4.87 -18.29 -19.07
C ILE A 134 5.47 -17.23 -18.12
N PRO A 135 6.82 -17.19 -17.90
CA PRO A 135 7.42 -16.15 -17.06
C PRO A 135 7.31 -14.74 -17.67
N ALA A 136 7.16 -14.60 -18.99
CA ALA A 136 6.94 -13.31 -19.64
C ALA A 136 5.54 -12.73 -19.33
N ILE A 137 4.55 -13.59 -19.08
CA ILE A 137 3.19 -13.22 -18.65
C ILE A 137 3.15 -12.90 -17.14
N GLU A 138 3.89 -13.66 -16.32
CA GLU A 138 3.90 -13.51 -14.86
C GLU A 138 4.67 -12.27 -14.37
N LYS A 139 5.78 -11.91 -15.02
CA LYS A 139 6.81 -11.05 -14.42
C LYS A 139 6.84 -9.60 -14.92
N ASP A 140 5.75 -9.09 -15.47
CA ASP A 140 5.68 -7.73 -16.03
C ASP A 140 6.83 -7.43 -16.99
N GLY A 141 6.87 -8.16 -18.11
CA GLY A 141 7.40 -7.59 -19.35
C GLY A 141 8.89 -7.24 -19.42
N ALA A 142 9.76 -7.82 -18.59
CA ALA A 142 11.20 -7.67 -18.69
C ALA A 142 11.86 -8.93 -19.28
N ALA A 143 11.86 -9.05 -20.60
CA ALA A 143 12.82 -9.84 -21.34
C ALA A 143 13.10 -9.15 -22.68
N ASP A 144 14.31 -8.65 -22.84
CA ASP A 144 14.85 -8.16 -24.11
C ASP A 144 15.09 -9.35 -25.05
N ALA A 145 14.07 -9.70 -25.85
CA ALA A 145 14.24 -10.48 -27.07
C ALA A 145 13.15 -10.05 -28.07
N VAL A 146 13.56 -9.38 -29.14
CA VAL A 146 12.67 -8.84 -30.17
C VAL A 146 12.25 -9.98 -31.11
N ASP A 147 11.34 -10.85 -30.64
CA ASP A 147 10.60 -11.79 -31.49
C ASP A 147 9.15 -11.31 -31.66
N SER A 148 8.67 -11.27 -32.90
CA SER A 148 7.36 -10.69 -33.25
C SER A 148 6.18 -11.43 -32.60
N SER A 149 6.36 -12.69 -32.21
CA SER A 149 5.34 -13.48 -31.50
C SER A 149 5.27 -13.16 -30.00
N GLU A 150 6.39 -12.90 -29.34
CA GLU A 150 6.42 -12.60 -27.89
C GLU A 150 5.66 -11.31 -27.57
N LEU A 151 5.92 -10.27 -28.37
CA LEU A 151 5.22 -8.99 -28.24
C LEU A 151 3.70 -9.15 -28.45
N ALA A 152 3.28 -10.04 -29.36
CA ALA A 152 1.87 -10.30 -29.61
C ALA A 152 1.19 -10.93 -28.38
N PHE A 153 1.84 -11.88 -27.71
CA PHE A 153 1.32 -12.51 -26.50
C PHE A 153 1.35 -11.56 -25.30
N LYS A 154 2.40 -10.73 -25.15
CA LYS A 154 2.47 -9.70 -24.11
C LYS A 154 1.34 -8.69 -24.25
N LEU A 155 1.13 -8.16 -25.46
CA LEU A 155 0.02 -7.24 -25.74
C LEU A 155 -1.34 -7.92 -25.53
N ALA A 156 -1.52 -9.14 -26.03
CA ALA A 156 -2.75 -9.90 -25.82
C ALA A 156 -3.07 -10.05 -24.33
N SER A 157 -2.06 -10.36 -23.50
CA SER A 157 -2.20 -10.53 -22.05
C SER A 157 -2.57 -9.22 -21.35
N ILE A 158 -1.95 -8.10 -21.73
CA ILE A 158 -2.27 -6.77 -21.17
C ILE A 158 -3.73 -6.39 -21.48
N TYR A 159 -4.18 -6.59 -22.73
CA TYR A 159 -5.55 -6.25 -23.11
C TYR A 159 -6.58 -7.21 -22.48
N ALA A 160 -6.28 -8.51 -22.43
CA ALA A 160 -7.06 -9.50 -21.69
C ALA A 160 -7.24 -9.09 -20.22
N PHE A 161 -6.13 -8.78 -19.55
CA PHE A 161 -6.14 -8.37 -18.14
C PHE A 161 -6.95 -7.10 -17.95
N ARG A 162 -6.78 -6.08 -18.80
CA ARG A 162 -7.55 -4.83 -18.70
C ARG A 162 -9.06 -5.04 -18.86
N GLN A 163 -9.46 -5.88 -19.81
CA GLN A 163 -10.86 -6.22 -20.03
C GLN A 163 -11.43 -6.98 -18.83
N CYS A 164 -10.68 -7.96 -18.34
CA CYS A 164 -11.07 -8.77 -17.19
C CYS A 164 -11.13 -7.93 -15.89
N TYR A 165 -10.17 -7.05 -15.67
CA TYR A 165 -10.09 -6.18 -14.50
C TYR A 165 -11.28 -5.22 -14.43
N THR A 166 -11.72 -4.70 -15.59
CA THR A 166 -12.93 -3.87 -15.65
C THR A 166 -14.18 -4.70 -15.35
N ALA A 167 -14.23 -5.94 -15.85
CA ALA A 167 -15.34 -6.86 -15.63
C ALA A 167 -15.41 -7.39 -14.18
N SER A 168 -14.29 -7.52 -13.48
CA SER A 168 -14.20 -8.07 -12.12
C SER A 168 -14.56 -7.08 -11.01
N ARG A 169 -15.02 -5.87 -11.37
CA ARG A 169 -15.44 -4.79 -10.46
C ARG A 169 -14.40 -4.55 -9.36
N PRO A 170 -13.31 -3.82 -9.68
CA PRO A 170 -12.24 -3.60 -8.72
C PRO A 170 -12.77 -2.76 -7.56
N PHE A 171 -12.29 -3.08 -6.36
CA PHE A 171 -12.62 -2.38 -5.13
C PHE A 171 -11.34 -1.91 -4.47
N ILE A 172 -11.35 -0.64 -4.05
CA ILE A 172 -10.23 0.00 -3.36
C ILE A 172 -10.30 -0.42 -1.89
N LEU A 173 -9.27 -1.08 -1.42
CA LEU A 173 -9.04 -1.43 -0.03
C LEU A 173 -8.24 -0.31 0.63
N GLU A 174 -8.85 0.29 1.63
CA GLU A 174 -8.19 1.20 2.55
C GLU A 174 -7.42 0.37 3.59
N PRO A 175 -6.19 0.78 3.97
CA PRO A 175 -5.45 0.08 5.01
C PRO A 175 -6.14 0.28 6.35
N VAL A 176 -6.50 -0.82 7.00
CA VAL A 176 -7.10 -0.76 8.33
C VAL A 176 -6.04 -0.75 9.44
N MET A 177 -6.20 0.14 10.42
CA MET A 177 -5.32 0.24 11.58
C MET A 177 -6.04 -0.22 12.85
N LEU A 178 -5.39 -1.11 13.62
CA LEU A 178 -5.85 -1.44 14.96
C LEU A 178 -5.35 -0.36 15.93
N VAL A 179 -6.28 0.39 16.52
CA VAL A 179 -5.97 1.39 17.55
C VAL A 179 -6.42 0.86 18.91
N GLU A 180 -5.48 0.81 19.86
CA GLU A 180 -5.75 0.50 21.26
C GLU A 180 -5.77 1.80 22.09
N LEU A 181 -6.92 2.14 22.68
CA LEU A 181 -7.07 3.33 23.52
C LEU A 181 -7.25 2.92 24.98
N LYS A 182 -6.40 3.44 25.87
CA LYS A 182 -6.51 3.28 27.33
C LYS A 182 -7.05 4.56 27.95
N VAL A 183 -8.30 4.53 28.41
CA VAL A 183 -9.00 5.72 28.91
C VAL A 183 -9.62 5.43 30.29
N PRO A 184 -9.58 6.37 31.25
CA PRO A 184 -10.34 6.24 32.48
C PRO A 184 -11.85 6.15 32.23
N THR A 185 -12.58 5.43 33.09
CA THR A 185 -14.02 5.18 32.93
C THR A 185 -14.86 6.47 32.78
N GLU A 186 -14.41 7.57 33.38
CA GLU A 186 -15.08 8.87 33.34
C GLU A 186 -15.19 9.49 31.93
N PHE A 187 -14.22 9.21 31.04
CA PHE A 187 -14.15 9.82 29.71
C PHE A 187 -14.58 8.88 28.57
N GLN A 188 -15.08 7.69 28.91
CA GLN A 188 -15.46 6.67 27.94
C GLN A 188 -16.47 7.17 26.91
N GLY A 189 -17.52 7.88 27.35
CA GLY A 189 -18.58 8.37 26.47
C GLY A 189 -18.11 9.47 25.51
N ALA A 190 -17.23 10.35 25.96
CA ALA A 190 -16.66 11.42 25.14
C ALA A 190 -15.76 10.84 24.04
N VAL A 191 -14.86 9.92 24.41
CA VAL A 191 -13.94 9.28 23.47
C VAL A 191 -14.69 8.42 22.44
N ALA A 192 -15.71 7.66 22.85
CA ALA A 192 -16.55 6.91 21.93
C ALA A 192 -17.29 7.82 20.93
N GLY A 193 -17.75 8.99 21.39
CA GLY A 193 -18.38 9.99 20.54
C GLY A 193 -17.44 10.59 19.50
N ASP A 194 -16.18 10.85 19.86
CA ASP A 194 -15.18 11.38 18.94
C ASP A 194 -14.70 10.34 17.92
N ILE A 195 -14.57 9.07 18.33
CA ILE A 195 -14.24 7.96 17.41
C ILE A 195 -15.31 7.82 16.32
N ASN A 196 -16.60 7.90 16.68
CA ASN A 196 -17.69 7.80 15.70
C ASN A 196 -17.69 8.94 14.67
N LYS A 197 -17.09 10.10 14.98
CA LYS A 197 -16.97 11.22 14.03
C LYS A 197 -15.91 10.97 12.96
N TRP A 198 -14.96 10.06 13.21
CA TRP A 198 -13.86 9.81 12.29
C TRP A 198 -14.27 8.92 11.10
N GLY A 199 -15.41 8.23 11.14
CA GLY A 199 -15.91 7.37 10.04
C GLY A 199 -16.71 6.16 10.53
N SER A 200 -17.21 5.34 9.58
CA SER A 200 -17.90 4.06 9.84
C SER A 200 -16.93 3.00 10.40
N TYR A 201 -16.56 3.13 11.66
CA TYR A 201 -15.66 2.20 12.34
C TYR A 201 -16.43 1.20 13.20
N PHE A 202 -16.04 -0.07 13.12
CA PHE A 202 -16.55 -1.12 13.98
C PHE A 202 -15.76 -1.13 15.29
N ILE A 203 -16.40 -0.75 16.39
CA ILE A 203 -15.90 -1.04 17.74
C ILE A 203 -16.01 -2.56 17.93
N LEU A 204 -14.89 -3.27 17.92
CA LEU A 204 -14.90 -4.73 17.95
C LEU A 204 -15.06 -5.26 19.38
N SER A 205 -14.41 -4.64 20.35
CA SER A 205 -14.44 -5.11 21.73
C SER A 205 -14.07 -4.03 22.73
N LEU A 206 -14.73 -4.12 23.88
CA LEU A 206 -14.59 -3.20 24.99
C LEU A 206 -14.19 -4.01 26.22
N PHE A 207 -12.97 -3.81 26.72
CA PHE A 207 -12.47 -4.53 27.89
C PHE A 207 -12.40 -3.59 29.10
N LEU A 208 -13.06 -3.99 30.18
CA LEU A 208 -13.03 -3.29 31.46
C LEU A 208 -11.96 -3.94 32.34
N PHE A 209 -10.89 -3.20 32.64
CA PHE A 209 -9.87 -3.68 33.57
C PHE A 209 -10.26 -3.35 35.00
N SER A 210 -9.92 -4.25 35.94
CA SER A 210 -10.18 -4.12 37.38
C SER A 210 -9.65 -2.82 38.03
N ASN A 211 -8.79 -2.07 37.34
CA ASN A 211 -8.18 -0.83 37.81
C ASN A 211 -8.95 0.43 37.36
N GLY A 212 -10.17 0.31 36.82
CA GLY A 212 -10.98 1.45 36.36
C GLY A 212 -10.53 2.04 35.01
N LEU A 213 -9.61 1.37 34.32
CA LEU A 213 -9.16 1.68 32.96
C LEU A 213 -9.95 0.87 31.94
N PHE A 214 -10.40 1.54 30.88
CA PHE A 214 -11.05 0.94 29.73
C PHE A 214 -10.07 0.81 28.58
N MET A 215 -10.16 -0.31 27.86
CA MET A 215 -9.47 -0.51 26.60
C MET A 215 -10.48 -0.64 25.46
N ILE A 216 -10.32 0.21 24.46
CA ILE A 216 -11.14 0.20 23.24
C ILE A 216 -10.25 -0.25 22.08
N LEU A 217 -10.69 -1.29 21.37
CA LEU A 217 -10.08 -1.74 20.12
C LEU A 217 -10.93 -1.25 18.95
N VAL A 218 -10.36 -0.36 18.14
CA VAL A 218 -11.00 0.21 16.96
C VAL A 218 -10.21 -0.18 15.73
N TYR A 219 -10.90 -0.65 14.69
CA TYR A 219 -10.33 -0.73 13.35
C TYR A 219 -10.65 0.57 12.62
N LEU A 220 -9.62 1.40 12.43
CA LEU A 220 -9.64 2.57 11.55
C LEU A 220 -9.33 2.19 10.12
#